data_AF-A0A954YX97-F1
#
_entry.id   AF-A0A954YX97-F1
#
_cell.length_a   1.000
_cell.length_b   1.000
_cell.length_c   1.000
_cell.angle_alpha   90.00
_cell.angle_beta   90.00
_cell.angle_gamma   90.00
#
_symmetry.space_group_name_H-M   'P 1'
#
loop_
_entity.id
_entity.type
_entity.pdbx_description
1 polymer ?
#
loop_
_entity_poly.entity_id
_entity_poly.type
_entity_poly.pdbx_seq_one_letter_code
_entity_poly.pdbx_strand_id
1 'polypeptide(L)'
;MNHPVRLLAIGLVGFCSSAWGAFAAPQCPSNVLYVSSDFGHEVLRYDATTGQFIDTFVSAAAATGLDQPHGILDRGSDVLVASFGTDQILRYDRDTGALLNVFVDSTSGLNNPVYILVGPDENLYVASQGSDEILRYDSTGTLIDAFVTAGDGGLDGPSGISFGPDGRFYVAGRYSANVIVYDGTTGAFDEVLVDSGDGLTSGNTFGLQFGDNGDLYFVSNNAVFRYDLNTSNIITTINFGFPIGLEPGPSGGIFVADNNNLSLIDTGDNSVTSSFLSGGSINLLNFFHFSNVTVPGIVGDSDCDGDVDLIDYALLYECLAGPDVTPPAMSPDCVDVFDGDDDGDVDLADANAFWLAFGGP
;
A
#
# COMPACT_ATOMS: atom_id res chain seq x y z
N MET A 1 36.81 -55.28 9.95
CA MET A 1 36.99 -55.41 8.50
C MET A 1 35.98 -54.48 7.85
N ASN A 2 36.45 -53.33 7.38
CA ASN A 2 35.64 -52.29 6.76
C ASN A 2 35.20 -52.74 5.36
N HIS A 3 33.90 -52.65 5.09
CA HIS A 3 33.37 -52.64 3.73
C HIS A 3 33.06 -51.18 3.36
N PRO A 4 33.62 -50.62 2.28
CA PRO A 4 33.28 -49.28 1.84
C PRO A 4 31.97 -49.32 1.02
N VAL A 5 31.03 -48.44 1.38
CA VAL A 5 29.89 -48.10 0.54
C VAL A 5 30.42 -47.19 -0.58
N ARG A 6 30.22 -47.61 -1.84
CA ARG A 6 30.55 -46.81 -3.03
C ARG A 6 29.45 -45.78 -3.26
N LEU A 7 29.79 -44.51 -3.12
CA LEU A 7 28.96 -43.41 -3.59
C LEU A 7 29.05 -43.36 -5.13
N LEU A 8 27.91 -43.49 -5.81
CA LEU A 8 27.82 -43.40 -7.26
C LEU A 8 27.82 -41.91 -7.64
N ALA A 9 28.99 -41.39 -8.03
CA ALA A 9 29.09 -40.08 -8.67
C ALA A 9 28.49 -40.19 -10.08
N ILE A 10 27.29 -39.64 -10.29
CA ILE A 10 26.79 -39.34 -11.63
C ILE A 10 27.55 -38.09 -12.08
N GLY A 11 28.57 -38.29 -12.91
CA GLY A 11 29.25 -37.20 -13.61
C GLY A 11 28.33 -36.67 -14.70
N LEU A 12 27.89 -35.42 -14.56
CA LEU A 12 27.44 -34.64 -15.71
C LEU A 12 28.63 -33.88 -16.31
N VAL A 13 28.71 -34.02 -17.63
CA VAL A 13 29.79 -33.56 -18.50
C VAL A 13 29.73 -32.05 -18.63
N GLY A 14 30.90 -31.40 -18.56
CA GLY A 14 31.03 -29.97 -18.78
C GLY A 14 30.53 -29.54 -20.16
N PHE A 15 29.64 -28.54 -20.16
CA PHE A 15 29.51 -27.59 -21.26
C PHE A 15 30.03 -26.23 -20.79
N CYS A 16 30.90 -25.65 -21.61
CA CYS A 16 31.42 -24.31 -21.46
C CYS A 16 30.50 -23.31 -22.16
N SER A 17 30.38 -22.13 -21.55
CA SER A 17 30.02 -20.83 -22.12
C SER A 17 28.55 -20.49 -22.42
N SER A 18 28.16 -19.36 -21.81
CA SER A 18 27.27 -18.28 -22.25
C SER A 18 25.86 -18.22 -21.64
N ALA A 19 25.69 -17.19 -20.80
CA ALA A 19 24.45 -16.54 -20.38
C ALA A 19 23.43 -17.41 -19.62
N TRP A 20 23.68 -17.62 -18.34
CA TRP A 20 22.57 -17.58 -17.39
C TRP A 20 22.36 -16.10 -17.10
N GLY A 21 21.28 -15.52 -17.63
CA GLY A 21 20.74 -14.31 -17.03
C GLY A 21 20.36 -14.69 -15.60
N ALA A 22 20.78 -13.87 -14.64
CA ALA A 22 20.30 -14.01 -13.28
C ALA A 22 18.76 -14.03 -13.34
N PHE A 23 18.15 -15.15 -12.97
CA PHE A 23 16.75 -15.15 -12.59
C PHE A 23 16.76 -14.44 -11.25
N ALA A 24 16.37 -13.16 -11.22
CA ALA A 24 16.03 -12.52 -9.96
C ALA A 24 14.82 -13.28 -9.41
N ALA A 25 14.94 -13.82 -8.21
CA ALA A 25 13.79 -14.32 -7.47
C ALA A 25 12.73 -13.20 -7.38
N PRO A 26 11.44 -13.51 -7.48
CA PRO A 26 10.40 -12.56 -7.10
C PRO A 26 10.66 -12.17 -5.64
N GLN A 27 10.98 -10.91 -5.38
CA GLN A 27 11.16 -10.46 -4.00
C GLN A 27 9.81 -10.57 -3.30
N CYS A 28 9.77 -11.34 -2.21
CA CYS A 28 8.76 -11.29 -1.18
C CYS A 28 8.46 -9.84 -0.80
N PRO A 29 7.35 -9.23 -1.25
CA PRO A 29 7.22 -7.82 -1.03
C PRO A 29 6.42 -7.69 0.28
N SER A 30 7.14 -7.86 1.39
CA SER A 30 6.74 -7.37 2.71
C SER A 30 6.76 -5.83 2.75
N ASN A 31 7.46 -5.22 1.78
CA ASN A 31 7.69 -3.80 1.63
C ASN A 31 7.10 -3.26 0.31
N VAL A 32 5.79 -3.43 0.10
CA VAL A 32 5.09 -2.92 -1.10
C VAL A 32 4.56 -1.52 -0.87
N LEU A 33 4.76 -0.66 -1.85
CA LEU A 33 3.97 0.53 -2.10
C LEU A 33 3.07 0.29 -3.32
N TYR A 34 1.76 0.30 -3.12
CA TYR A 34 0.79 0.24 -4.21
C TYR A 34 0.49 1.66 -4.71
N VAL A 35 0.46 1.83 -6.03
CA VAL A 35 0.21 3.13 -6.66
C VAL A 35 -0.90 2.98 -7.68
N SER A 36 -1.95 3.78 -7.54
CA SER A 36 -3.00 3.87 -8.55
C SER A 36 -2.51 4.66 -9.77
N SER A 37 -2.76 4.12 -10.96
CA SER A 37 -2.55 4.80 -12.23
C SER A 37 -3.91 4.98 -12.90
N ASP A 38 -4.55 6.11 -12.61
CA ASP A 38 -5.97 6.40 -12.91
C ASP A 38 -6.28 6.19 -14.41
N PHE A 39 -5.62 6.93 -15.29
CA PHE A 39 -5.80 6.81 -16.74
C PHE A 39 -5.03 5.64 -17.35
N GLY A 40 -4.24 4.92 -16.55
CA GLY A 40 -3.70 3.63 -16.93
C GLY A 40 -4.71 2.50 -16.75
N HIS A 41 -5.70 2.69 -15.88
CA HIS A 41 -6.60 1.63 -15.39
C HIS A 41 -5.83 0.48 -14.73
N GLU A 42 -4.79 0.84 -13.99
CA GLU A 42 -3.79 -0.08 -13.45
C GLU A 42 -3.44 0.25 -12.00
N VAL A 43 -3.02 -0.78 -11.27
CA VAL A 43 -2.33 -0.63 -9.99
C VAL A 43 -0.90 -1.14 -10.17
N LEU A 44 0.06 -0.31 -9.79
CA LEU A 44 1.49 -0.59 -9.87
C LEU A 44 2.06 -0.89 -8.49
N ARG A 45 3.10 -1.72 -8.42
CA ARG A 45 3.88 -1.93 -7.19
C ARG A 45 5.27 -1.32 -7.31
N TYR A 46 5.67 -0.72 -6.21
CA TYR A 46 7.00 -0.18 -5.99
C TYR A 46 7.55 -0.72 -4.68
N ASP A 47 8.85 -0.77 -4.54
CA ASP A 47 9.49 -1.03 -3.25
C ASP A 47 9.26 0.18 -2.34
N ALA A 48 8.67 -0.04 -1.17
CA ALA A 48 8.26 1.01 -0.25
C ALA A 48 9.43 1.72 0.45
N THR A 49 10.66 1.20 0.35
CA THR A 49 11.87 1.83 0.94
C THR A 49 12.62 2.69 -0.07
N THR A 50 12.74 2.20 -1.30
CA THR A 50 13.60 2.76 -2.34
C THR A 50 12.82 3.47 -3.44
N GLY A 51 11.51 3.23 -3.53
CA GLY A 51 10.66 3.75 -4.61
C GLY A 51 10.99 3.18 -5.98
N GLN A 52 11.73 2.06 -6.07
CA GLN A 52 11.98 1.37 -7.33
C GLN A 52 10.71 0.64 -7.80
N PHE A 53 10.40 0.74 -9.08
CA PHE A 53 9.31 -0.02 -9.69
C PHE A 53 9.57 -1.52 -9.60
N ILE A 54 8.58 -2.28 -9.11
CA ILE A 54 8.60 -3.74 -9.05
C ILE A 54 7.89 -4.28 -10.28
N ASP A 55 6.57 -4.09 -10.36
CA ASP A 55 5.73 -4.61 -11.44
C ASP A 55 4.38 -3.89 -11.55
N THR A 56 3.59 -4.35 -12.53
CA THR A 56 2.18 -3.99 -12.66
C THR A 56 1.32 -5.05 -11.96
N PHE A 57 0.83 -4.74 -10.77
CA PHE A 57 0.01 -5.63 -9.95
C PHE A 57 -1.33 -5.94 -10.59
N VAL A 58 -2.06 -4.91 -11.02
CA VAL A 58 -3.28 -5.07 -11.83
C VAL A 58 -3.05 -4.37 -13.16
N SER A 59 -2.94 -5.15 -14.23
CA SER A 59 -2.75 -4.63 -15.59
C SER A 59 -4.07 -4.31 -16.28
N ALA A 60 -4.10 -3.35 -17.20
CA ALA A 60 -5.31 -2.99 -17.94
C ALA A 60 -5.87 -4.17 -18.77
N ALA A 61 -5.01 -5.11 -19.16
CA ALA A 61 -5.38 -6.31 -19.91
C ALA A 61 -5.97 -7.42 -19.02
N ALA A 62 -5.57 -7.49 -17.75
CA ALA A 62 -6.07 -8.45 -16.75
C ALA A 62 -7.21 -7.87 -15.89
N ALA A 63 -7.35 -6.54 -15.87
CA ALA A 63 -8.42 -5.78 -15.26
C ALA A 63 -9.76 -6.08 -15.95
N THR A 64 -10.39 -7.21 -15.63
CA THR A 64 -11.80 -7.42 -15.97
C THR A 64 -12.66 -6.50 -15.12
N GLY A 65 -12.74 -5.22 -15.49
CA GLY A 65 -13.62 -4.24 -14.87
C GLY A 65 -12.97 -3.20 -13.97
N LEU A 66 -11.65 -3.17 -13.77
CA LEU A 66 -11.01 -2.03 -13.10
C LEU A 66 -11.03 -0.83 -14.05
N ASP A 67 -11.71 0.23 -13.65
CA ASP A 67 -11.72 1.52 -14.33
C ASP A 67 -11.42 2.62 -13.32
N GLN A 68 -10.48 3.49 -13.71
CA GLN A 68 -9.99 4.63 -12.91
C GLN A 68 -9.72 4.26 -11.43
N PRO A 69 -8.69 3.44 -11.13
CA PRO A 69 -8.39 3.06 -9.75
C PRO A 69 -8.05 4.28 -8.91
N HIS A 70 -8.68 4.39 -7.74
CA HIS A 70 -8.39 5.43 -6.76
C HIS A 70 -7.84 4.80 -5.47
N GLY A 71 -8.54 4.91 -4.33
CA GLY A 71 -8.10 4.39 -3.04
C GLY A 71 -7.76 2.90 -3.10
N ILE A 72 -6.65 2.55 -2.43
CA ILE A 72 -6.12 1.19 -2.33
C ILE A 72 -6.01 0.86 -0.83
N LEU A 73 -6.34 -0.38 -0.47
CA LEU A 73 -6.22 -0.89 0.89
C LEU A 73 -5.68 -2.31 0.85
N ASP A 74 -4.49 -2.53 1.42
CA ASP A 74 -3.93 -3.86 1.64
C ASP A 74 -4.40 -4.38 3.01
N ARG A 75 -5.09 -5.52 3.02
CA ARG A 75 -5.60 -6.17 4.24
C ARG A 75 -4.75 -7.36 4.67
N GLY A 76 -3.56 -7.54 4.09
CA GLY A 76 -2.61 -8.62 4.34
C GLY A 76 -2.99 -9.97 3.72
N SER A 77 -4.27 -10.21 3.47
CA SER A 77 -4.75 -11.40 2.75
C SER A 77 -5.25 -11.11 1.34
N ASP A 78 -5.52 -9.84 1.04
CA ASP A 78 -6.01 -9.36 -0.24
C ASP A 78 -5.84 -7.84 -0.32
N VAL A 79 -6.04 -7.30 -1.52
CA VAL A 79 -6.03 -5.87 -1.78
C VAL A 79 -7.39 -5.43 -2.28
N LEU A 80 -7.97 -4.42 -1.64
CA LEU A 80 -9.17 -3.73 -2.11
C LEU A 80 -8.78 -2.49 -2.91
N VAL A 81 -9.47 -2.27 -4.02
CA VAL A 81 -9.26 -1.10 -4.87
C VAL A 81 -10.60 -0.47 -5.20
N ALA A 82 -10.73 0.82 -4.93
CA ALA A 82 -11.86 1.61 -5.39
C ALA A 82 -11.76 1.82 -6.91
N SER A 83 -12.70 1.26 -7.66
CA SER A 83 -12.83 1.51 -9.09
C SER A 83 -13.80 2.67 -9.30
N PHE A 84 -13.24 3.86 -9.45
CA PHE A 84 -14.01 5.09 -9.55
C PHE A 84 -14.98 5.07 -10.74
N GLY A 85 -14.55 4.55 -11.89
CA GLY A 85 -15.33 4.55 -13.12
C GLY A 85 -16.45 3.51 -13.19
N THR A 86 -16.41 2.48 -12.33
CA THR A 86 -17.42 1.41 -12.31
C THR A 86 -18.35 1.43 -11.10
N ASP A 87 -18.14 2.34 -10.15
CA ASP A 87 -18.86 2.41 -8.87
C ASP A 87 -18.70 1.14 -8.01
N GLN A 88 -17.52 0.52 -8.05
CA GLN A 88 -17.25 -0.75 -7.35
C GLN A 88 -16.04 -0.67 -6.42
N ILE A 89 -16.02 -1.53 -5.41
CA ILE A 89 -14.77 -1.93 -4.75
C ILE A 89 -14.43 -3.33 -5.25
N LEU A 90 -13.26 -3.47 -5.88
CA LEU A 90 -12.76 -4.73 -6.42
C LEU A 90 -11.75 -5.34 -5.45
N ARG A 91 -11.79 -6.67 -5.29
CA ARG A 91 -10.89 -7.43 -4.41
C ARG A 91 -9.95 -8.28 -5.24
N TYR A 92 -8.67 -8.12 -4.98
CA TYR A 92 -7.59 -8.81 -5.65
C TYR A 92 -6.84 -9.72 -4.69
N ASP A 93 -6.39 -10.84 -5.22
CA ASP A 93 -5.40 -11.67 -4.59
C ASP A 93 -4.13 -10.86 -4.38
N ARG A 94 -3.64 -10.82 -3.14
CA ARG A 94 -2.56 -9.90 -2.74
C ARG A 94 -1.25 -10.19 -3.46
N ASP A 95 -0.99 -11.46 -3.74
CA ASP A 95 0.32 -11.90 -4.21
C ASP A 95 0.36 -11.89 -5.74
N THR A 96 -0.71 -12.41 -6.35
CA THR A 96 -0.80 -12.57 -7.80
C THR A 96 -1.44 -11.39 -8.54
N GLY A 97 -2.19 -10.53 -7.84
CA GLY A 97 -2.98 -9.45 -8.46
C GLY A 97 -4.18 -9.94 -9.26
N ALA A 98 -4.54 -11.22 -9.15
CA ALA A 98 -5.72 -11.78 -9.80
C ALA A 98 -7.00 -11.24 -9.15
N LEU A 99 -8.01 -10.90 -9.96
CA LEU A 99 -9.32 -10.50 -9.44
C LEU A 99 -9.99 -11.71 -8.74
N LEU A 100 -10.26 -11.57 -7.45
CA LEU A 100 -10.98 -12.59 -6.67
C LEU A 100 -12.50 -12.44 -6.85
N ASN A 101 -13.02 -11.23 -6.59
CA ASN A 101 -14.42 -10.89 -6.79
C ASN A 101 -14.65 -9.36 -6.80
N VAL A 102 -15.88 -8.98 -7.07
CA VAL A 102 -16.41 -7.65 -6.73
C VAL A 102 -16.78 -7.68 -5.24
N PHE A 103 -16.09 -6.89 -4.41
CA PHE A 103 -16.32 -6.86 -2.97
C PHE A 103 -17.55 -6.02 -2.62
N VAL A 104 -17.67 -4.84 -3.22
CA VAL A 104 -18.88 -4.02 -3.19
C VAL A 104 -19.30 -3.75 -4.63
N ASP A 105 -20.53 -4.12 -4.98
CA ASP A 105 -21.05 -3.96 -6.33
C ASP A 105 -21.72 -2.59 -6.55
N SER A 106 -21.86 -2.19 -7.81
CA SER A 106 -22.39 -0.86 -8.19
C SER A 106 -23.86 -0.65 -7.86
N THR A 107 -24.61 -1.69 -7.49
CA THR A 107 -25.99 -1.58 -7.00
C THR A 107 -26.08 -1.45 -5.48
N SER A 108 -24.95 -1.56 -4.77
CA SER A 108 -24.85 -1.45 -3.30
C SER A 108 -24.71 -0.01 -2.78
N GLY A 109 -24.98 1.00 -3.63
CA GLY A 109 -25.12 2.40 -3.24
C GLY A 109 -23.89 3.29 -3.49
N LEU A 110 -22.75 2.71 -3.86
CA LEU A 110 -21.56 3.48 -4.23
C LEU A 110 -21.83 4.35 -5.46
N ASN A 111 -21.23 5.54 -5.46
CA ASN A 111 -21.19 6.44 -6.60
C ASN A 111 -19.84 7.17 -6.60
N ASN A 112 -19.02 6.89 -7.61
CA ASN A 112 -17.67 7.42 -7.77
C ASN A 112 -16.82 7.29 -6.49
N PRO A 113 -16.54 6.07 -6.01
CA PRO A 113 -15.75 5.85 -4.79
C PRO A 113 -14.32 6.38 -4.96
N VAL A 114 -13.83 7.13 -3.97
CA VAL A 114 -12.51 7.80 -4.04
C VAL A 114 -11.51 7.23 -3.06
N TYR A 115 -11.87 7.14 -1.78
CA TYR A 115 -10.96 6.72 -0.72
C TYR A 115 -11.62 5.63 0.11
N ILE A 116 -10.81 4.72 0.63
CA ILE A 116 -11.25 3.58 1.44
C ILE A 116 -10.34 3.43 2.65
N LEU A 117 -10.91 3.05 3.80
CA LEU A 117 -10.14 2.66 4.99
C LEU A 117 -10.95 1.68 5.85
N VAL A 118 -10.27 0.96 6.74
CA VAL A 118 -10.91 0.17 7.79
C VAL A 118 -10.96 1.01 9.05
N GLY A 119 -12.15 1.16 9.62
CA GLY A 119 -12.36 1.88 10.87
C GLY A 119 -12.01 1.07 12.11
N PRO A 120 -12.06 1.68 13.30
CA PRO A 120 -11.77 1.01 14.57
C PRO A 120 -12.77 -0.10 14.93
N ASP A 121 -13.91 -0.16 14.25
CA ASP A 121 -14.94 -1.20 14.36
C ASP A 121 -14.79 -2.32 13.31
N GLU A 122 -13.63 -2.39 12.63
CA GLU A 122 -13.28 -3.38 11.60
C GLU A 122 -14.16 -3.34 10.33
N ASN A 123 -14.99 -2.30 10.20
CA ASN A 123 -15.81 -2.06 9.00
C ASN A 123 -15.05 -1.22 7.96
N LEU A 124 -15.43 -1.38 6.70
CA LEU A 124 -14.90 -0.60 5.59
C LEU A 124 -15.68 0.71 5.46
N TYR A 125 -14.98 1.84 5.41
CA TYR A 125 -15.53 3.16 5.18
C TYR A 125 -15.10 3.65 3.80
N VAL A 126 -16.05 4.13 3.01
CA VAL A 126 -15.81 4.53 1.63
C VAL A 126 -16.33 5.95 1.42
N ALA A 127 -15.45 6.83 0.94
CA ALA A 127 -15.84 8.14 0.44
C ALA A 127 -16.53 7.99 -0.92
N SER A 128 -17.86 8.11 -0.93
CA SER A 128 -18.71 8.03 -2.12
C SER A 128 -18.90 9.42 -2.69
N GLN A 129 -17.95 9.87 -3.53
CA GLN A 129 -17.88 11.26 -3.96
C GLN A 129 -19.13 11.72 -4.69
N GLY A 130 -19.72 10.87 -5.54
CA GLY A 130 -20.86 11.25 -6.37
C GLY A 130 -22.20 11.26 -5.62
N SER A 131 -22.26 10.69 -4.41
CA SER A 131 -23.46 10.70 -3.57
C SER A 131 -23.36 11.58 -2.32
N ASP A 132 -22.23 12.27 -2.13
CA ASP A 132 -21.97 13.15 -0.98
C ASP A 132 -22.03 12.42 0.38
N GLU A 133 -21.71 11.12 0.37
CA GLU A 133 -21.84 10.23 1.54
C GLU A 133 -20.52 9.57 1.91
N ILE A 134 -20.42 9.19 3.18
CA ILE A 134 -19.47 8.19 3.63
C ILE A 134 -20.27 6.92 3.91
N LEU A 135 -20.06 5.90 3.09
CA LEU A 135 -20.77 4.62 3.18
C LEU A 135 -19.94 3.63 3.98
N ARG A 136 -20.60 2.86 4.85
CA ARG A 136 -19.97 1.86 5.71
C ARG A 136 -20.44 0.46 5.35
N TYR A 137 -19.49 -0.44 5.13
CA TYR A 137 -19.70 -1.82 4.74
C TYR A 137 -19.07 -2.77 5.75
N ASP A 138 -19.67 -3.95 5.92
CA ASP A 138 -19.07 -5.00 6.73
C ASP A 138 -17.86 -5.66 6.04
N SER A 139 -17.21 -6.60 6.74
CA SER A 139 -16.05 -7.35 6.23
C SER A 139 -16.35 -8.24 5.01
N THR A 140 -17.62 -8.40 4.65
CA THR A 140 -18.08 -9.14 3.46
C THR A 140 -18.46 -8.23 2.30
N GLY A 141 -18.45 -6.91 2.49
CA GLY A 141 -18.84 -5.91 1.50
C GLY A 141 -20.34 -5.61 1.48
N THR A 142 -21.09 -6.03 2.51
CA THR A 142 -22.53 -5.70 2.62
C THR A 142 -22.69 -4.30 3.22
N LEU A 143 -23.52 -3.46 2.62
CA LEU A 143 -23.82 -2.12 3.13
C LEU A 143 -24.48 -2.21 4.51
N ILE A 144 -23.88 -1.54 5.50
CA ILE A 144 -24.44 -1.39 6.85
C ILE A 144 -25.34 -0.15 6.88
N ASP A 145 -24.78 1.01 6.58
CA ASP A 145 -25.45 2.30 6.56
C ASP A 145 -24.64 3.37 5.80
N ALA A 146 -25.29 4.52 5.57
CA ALA A 146 -24.58 5.76 5.29
C ALA A 146 -24.09 6.32 6.63
N PHE A 147 -22.81 6.11 6.94
CA PHE A 147 -22.19 6.56 8.18
C PHE A 147 -22.24 8.08 8.30
N VAL A 148 -21.90 8.78 7.22
CA VAL A 148 -22.22 10.21 7.04
C VAL A 148 -23.26 10.31 5.94
N THR A 149 -24.41 10.89 6.26
CA THR A 149 -25.52 11.05 5.32
C THR A 149 -25.26 12.17 4.31
N ALA A 150 -25.83 12.04 3.11
CA ALA A 150 -25.65 12.98 2.00
C ALA A 150 -25.78 14.45 2.42
N GLY A 151 -24.71 15.22 2.25
CA GLY A 151 -24.70 16.66 2.50
C GLY A 151 -24.69 17.08 3.97
N ASP A 152 -24.55 16.15 4.93
CA ASP A 152 -24.46 16.50 6.35
C ASP A 152 -23.25 17.41 6.60
N GLY A 153 -23.40 18.40 7.48
CA GLY A 153 -22.39 19.45 7.67
C GLY A 153 -22.06 20.30 6.43
N GLY A 154 -22.78 20.15 5.31
CA GLY A 154 -22.44 20.77 4.03
C GLY A 154 -21.39 20.02 3.22
N LEU A 155 -21.23 18.71 3.45
CA LEU A 155 -20.33 17.85 2.69
C LEU A 155 -20.73 17.80 1.21
N ASP A 156 -19.80 18.11 0.31
CA ASP A 156 -19.98 17.99 -1.14
C ASP A 156 -18.70 17.42 -1.77
N GLY A 157 -18.85 16.24 -2.37
CA GLY A 157 -17.78 15.46 -2.94
C GLY A 157 -16.73 15.00 -1.93
N PRO A 158 -17.06 14.09 -0.99
CA PRO A 158 -16.08 13.52 -0.08
C PRO A 158 -14.89 12.92 -0.86
N SER A 159 -13.69 13.19 -0.37
CA SER A 159 -12.45 12.69 -0.97
C SER A 159 -11.59 11.97 0.08
N GLY A 160 -10.63 12.65 0.71
CA GLY A 160 -9.84 12.08 1.81
C GLY A 160 -10.67 11.89 3.08
N ILE A 161 -10.46 10.76 3.75
CA ILE A 161 -11.09 10.43 5.04
C ILE A 161 -10.07 9.88 6.01
N SER A 162 -10.21 10.14 7.31
CA SER A 162 -9.32 9.59 8.34
C SER A 162 -9.97 9.60 9.72
N PHE A 163 -9.71 8.56 10.52
CA PHE A 163 -10.00 8.57 11.95
C PHE A 163 -8.84 9.26 12.68
N GLY A 164 -9.16 10.29 13.46
CA GLY A 164 -8.17 11.03 14.24
C GLY A 164 -7.79 10.35 15.56
N PRO A 165 -6.65 10.72 16.15
CA PRO A 165 -6.21 10.22 17.44
C PRO A 165 -7.13 10.62 18.61
N ASP A 166 -8.03 11.57 18.38
CA ASP A 166 -9.07 12.00 19.32
C ASP A 166 -10.38 11.20 19.19
N GLY A 167 -10.42 10.19 18.32
CA GLY A 167 -11.58 9.34 18.09
C GLY A 167 -12.67 9.99 17.21
N ARG A 168 -12.38 11.14 16.60
CA ARG A 168 -13.27 11.78 15.63
C ARG A 168 -12.96 11.35 14.20
N PHE A 169 -13.90 11.59 13.29
CA PHE A 169 -13.78 11.22 11.88
C PHE A 169 -13.72 12.46 11.01
N TYR A 170 -12.67 12.58 10.20
CA TYR A 170 -12.35 13.75 9.40
C TYR A 170 -12.60 13.46 7.93
N VAL A 171 -13.28 14.38 7.25
CA VAL A 171 -13.63 14.24 5.84
C VAL A 171 -13.28 15.51 5.08
N ALA A 172 -12.52 15.37 3.99
CA ALA A 172 -12.31 16.43 3.03
C ALA A 172 -13.51 16.52 2.08
N GLY A 173 -14.17 17.69 2.07
CA GLY A 173 -15.21 18.00 1.09
C GLY A 173 -14.62 18.74 -0.10
N ARG A 174 -14.43 18.01 -1.21
CA ARG A 174 -13.73 18.51 -2.40
C ARG A 174 -14.40 19.73 -3.00
N TYR A 175 -15.72 19.69 -3.16
CA TYR A 175 -16.46 20.74 -3.85
C TYR A 175 -17.01 21.79 -2.87
N SER A 176 -17.23 21.41 -1.61
CA SER A 176 -17.55 22.31 -0.50
C SER A 176 -16.34 23.10 0.04
N ALA A 177 -15.12 22.76 -0.37
CA ALA A 177 -13.87 23.44 0.01
C ALA A 177 -13.65 23.50 1.53
N ASN A 178 -13.85 22.37 2.21
CA ASN A 178 -13.78 22.28 3.66
C ASN A 178 -13.19 20.94 4.13
N VAL A 179 -12.80 20.93 5.41
CA VAL A 179 -12.62 19.69 6.16
C VAL A 179 -13.67 19.68 7.25
N ILE A 180 -14.48 18.63 7.28
CA ILE A 180 -15.60 18.46 8.21
C ILE A 180 -15.25 17.34 9.19
N VAL A 181 -15.62 17.54 10.46
CA VAL A 181 -15.43 16.58 11.54
C VAL A 181 -16.79 15.99 11.94
N TYR A 182 -16.78 14.68 12.16
CA TYR A 182 -17.92 13.90 12.61
C TYR A 182 -17.54 13.10 13.86
N ASP A 183 -18.53 12.69 14.63
CA ASP A 183 -18.35 11.71 15.69
C ASP A 183 -17.88 10.38 15.09
N GLY A 184 -16.72 9.87 15.54
CA GLY A 184 -16.11 8.68 14.95
C GLY A 184 -16.80 7.36 15.26
N THR A 185 -17.86 7.35 16.09
CA THR A 185 -18.65 6.13 16.36
C THR A 185 -19.97 6.13 15.61
N THR A 186 -20.58 7.30 15.43
CA THR A 186 -21.95 7.45 14.94
C THR A 186 -22.03 8.14 13.58
N GLY A 187 -20.97 8.82 13.15
CA GLY A 187 -20.93 9.61 11.93
C GLY A 187 -21.80 10.87 11.97
N ALA A 188 -22.29 11.26 13.15
CA ALA A 188 -23.03 12.50 13.33
C ALA A 188 -22.11 13.72 13.16
N PHE A 189 -22.58 14.74 12.45
CA PHE A 189 -21.87 16.01 12.31
C PHE A 189 -21.45 16.61 13.67
N ASP A 190 -20.17 17.00 13.76
CA ASP A 190 -19.59 17.71 14.91
C ASP A 190 -19.34 19.19 14.55
N GLU A 191 -18.42 19.44 13.62
CA GLU A 191 -18.03 20.79 13.21
C GLU A 191 -17.42 20.86 11.81
N VAL A 192 -17.38 22.07 11.24
CA VAL A 192 -16.51 22.37 10.08
C VAL A 192 -15.18 22.86 10.63
N LEU A 193 -14.10 22.09 10.42
CA LEU A 193 -12.76 22.37 10.98
C LEU A 193 -12.10 23.57 10.30
N VAL A 194 -12.17 23.59 8.97
CA VAL A 194 -11.65 24.64 8.10
C VAL A 194 -12.52 24.74 6.85
N ASP A 195 -12.64 25.94 6.27
CA ASP A 195 -13.43 26.18 5.07
C ASP A 195 -12.79 27.21 4.10
N SER A 196 -13.58 27.68 3.13
CA SER A 196 -13.15 28.69 2.16
C SER A 196 -12.70 30.03 2.79
N GLY A 197 -13.19 30.36 3.99
CA GLY A 197 -12.75 31.51 4.79
C GLY A 197 -11.33 31.36 5.34
N ASP A 198 -10.87 30.13 5.51
CA ASP A 198 -9.48 29.78 5.86
C ASP A 198 -8.57 29.65 4.62
N GLY A 199 -9.14 29.93 3.44
CA GLY A 199 -8.42 30.02 2.19
C GLY A 199 -8.51 28.78 1.31
N LEU A 200 -9.30 27.76 1.65
CA LEU A 200 -9.51 26.59 0.79
C LEU A 200 -10.31 26.98 -0.48
N THR A 201 -10.13 26.21 -1.57
CA THR A 201 -10.84 26.47 -2.83
C THR A 201 -11.55 25.23 -3.35
N SER A 202 -12.77 25.42 -3.85
CA SER A 202 -13.61 24.36 -4.38
C SER A 202 -12.90 23.62 -5.52
N GLY A 203 -13.04 22.29 -5.51
CA GLY A 203 -12.45 21.37 -6.47
C GLY A 203 -11.02 20.92 -6.12
N ASN A 204 -10.40 21.48 -5.07
CA ASN A 204 -9.00 21.24 -4.74
C ASN A 204 -8.78 20.55 -3.40
N THR A 205 -9.82 20.30 -2.60
CA THR A 205 -9.67 19.60 -1.31
C THR A 205 -9.67 18.08 -1.52
N PHE A 206 -8.52 17.44 -1.32
CA PHE A 206 -8.30 16.03 -1.65
C PHE A 206 -7.94 15.19 -0.42
N GLY A 207 -6.76 14.54 -0.41
CA GLY A 207 -6.33 13.70 0.69
C GLY A 207 -6.19 14.48 1.99
N LEU A 208 -6.46 13.79 3.10
CA LEU A 208 -6.14 14.24 4.45
C LEU A 208 -5.58 13.06 5.24
N GLN A 209 -4.66 13.33 6.17
CA GLN A 209 -4.04 12.32 7.01
C GLN A 209 -3.31 12.92 8.21
N PHE A 210 -3.29 12.20 9.32
CA PHE A 210 -2.49 12.57 10.50
C PHE A 210 -1.01 12.21 10.33
N GLY A 211 -0.14 13.16 10.66
CA GLY A 211 1.30 12.90 10.78
C GLY A 211 1.67 12.22 12.10
N ASP A 212 2.89 11.71 12.17
CA ASP A 212 3.50 11.15 13.39
C ASP A 212 3.67 12.20 14.52
N ASN A 213 3.62 13.49 14.18
CA ASN A 213 3.59 14.61 15.12
C ASN A 213 2.19 14.90 15.71
N GLY A 214 1.15 14.20 15.24
CA GLY A 214 -0.23 14.36 15.68
C GLY A 214 -1.02 15.47 14.99
N ASP A 215 -0.42 16.20 14.05
CA ASP A 215 -1.10 17.24 13.28
C ASP A 215 -1.83 16.65 12.07
N LEU A 216 -2.92 17.31 11.67
CA LEU A 216 -3.67 16.96 10.46
C LEU A 216 -3.02 17.63 9.25
N TYR A 217 -2.68 16.83 8.24
CA TYR A 217 -2.24 17.29 6.94
C TYR A 217 -3.37 17.09 5.94
N PHE A 218 -3.66 18.10 5.12
CA PHE A 218 -4.67 17.97 4.07
C PHE A 218 -4.32 18.79 2.83
N VAL A 219 -4.79 18.34 1.68
CA VAL A 219 -4.53 18.99 0.41
C VAL A 219 -5.59 20.04 0.11
N SER A 220 -5.15 21.24 -0.31
CA SER A 220 -5.97 22.23 -1.02
C SER A 220 -5.07 23.18 -1.82
N ASN A 221 -5.59 23.84 -2.87
CA ASN A 221 -4.92 24.94 -3.59
C ASN A 221 -3.50 24.63 -4.13
N ASN A 222 -3.27 23.44 -4.66
CA ASN A 222 -1.91 22.98 -5.00
C ASN A 222 -0.92 23.06 -3.82
N ALA A 223 -1.40 22.83 -2.61
CA ALA A 223 -0.60 22.84 -1.40
C ALA A 223 -1.07 21.77 -0.42
N VAL A 224 -0.19 21.44 0.52
CA VAL A 224 -0.51 20.70 1.73
C VAL A 224 -0.57 21.69 2.88
N PHE A 225 -1.71 21.74 3.56
CA PHE A 225 -1.95 22.48 4.79
C PHE A 225 -1.66 21.59 5.99
N ARG A 226 -1.00 22.13 7.01
CA ARG A 226 -0.79 21.47 8.30
C ARG A 226 -1.60 22.20 9.37
N TYR A 227 -2.46 21.47 10.05
CA TYR A 227 -3.37 21.97 11.06
C TYR A 227 -3.10 21.29 12.40
N ASP A 228 -2.91 22.08 13.44
CA ASP A 228 -2.74 21.59 14.81
C ASP A 228 -4.07 21.63 15.55
N LEU A 229 -4.55 20.43 15.93
CA LEU A 229 -5.80 20.25 16.65
C LEU A 229 -5.80 20.91 18.04
N ASN A 230 -4.64 21.04 18.68
CA ASN A 230 -4.55 21.59 20.04
C ASN A 230 -4.72 23.11 20.06
N THR A 231 -4.18 23.79 19.04
CA THR A 231 -4.30 25.25 18.91
C THR A 231 -5.43 25.67 18.00
N SER A 232 -6.03 24.73 17.26
CA SER A 232 -7.09 24.95 16.27
C SER A 232 -6.67 25.94 15.18
N ASN A 233 -5.46 25.79 14.66
CA ASN A 233 -4.92 26.68 13.63
C ASN A 233 -4.20 25.92 12.51
N ILE A 234 -4.27 26.48 11.31
CA ILE A 234 -3.33 26.19 10.23
C ILE A 234 -1.97 26.77 10.63
N ILE A 235 -0.96 25.92 10.82
CA ILE A 235 0.40 26.32 11.22
C ILE A 235 1.28 26.58 10.00
N THR A 236 1.16 25.77 8.96
CA THR A 236 1.96 25.93 7.74
C THR A 236 1.19 25.52 6.48
N THR A 237 1.63 26.04 5.35
CA THR A 237 1.18 25.69 4.01
C THR A 237 2.41 25.44 3.14
N ILE A 238 2.49 24.25 2.55
CA ILE A 238 3.62 23.80 1.74
C ILE A 238 3.13 23.66 0.29
N ASN A 239 3.71 24.40 -0.64
CA ASN A 239 3.27 24.41 -2.03
C ASN A 239 3.82 23.21 -2.81
N PHE A 240 2.98 22.61 -3.63
CA PHE A 240 3.27 21.51 -4.54
C PHE A 240 2.80 21.89 -5.96
N GLY A 241 3.05 21.05 -6.95
CA GLY A 241 2.56 21.30 -8.30
C GLY A 241 1.10 20.88 -8.47
N PHE A 242 0.81 19.65 -8.07
CA PHE A 242 -0.49 19.00 -8.16
C PHE A 242 -0.61 17.89 -7.08
N PRO A 243 -0.70 18.26 -5.79
CA PRO A 243 -0.89 17.33 -4.70
C PRO A 243 -2.29 16.71 -4.73
N ILE A 244 -2.43 15.41 -4.41
CA ILE A 244 -3.73 14.72 -4.33
C ILE A 244 -3.83 13.85 -3.07
N GLY A 245 -3.26 12.64 -3.11
CA GLY A 245 -3.23 11.68 -2.01
C GLY A 245 -2.13 12.01 -0.99
N LEU A 246 -2.42 11.69 0.27
CA LEU A 246 -1.50 11.76 1.40
C LEU A 246 -1.53 10.43 2.16
N GLU A 247 -0.38 10.00 2.67
CA GLU A 247 -0.28 8.83 3.55
C GLU A 247 0.95 8.98 4.46
N PRO A 248 0.95 8.48 5.71
CA PRO A 248 2.14 8.50 6.54
C PRO A 248 3.19 7.54 5.97
N GLY A 249 4.45 7.96 6.00
CA GLY A 249 5.55 7.08 5.61
C GLY A 249 5.81 5.99 6.65
N PRO A 250 6.30 4.80 6.23
CA PRO A 250 6.65 3.71 7.17
C PRO A 250 7.77 4.10 8.15
N SER A 251 8.62 5.06 7.76
CA SER A 251 9.71 5.60 8.58
C SER A 251 9.39 6.99 9.18
N GLY A 252 8.12 7.39 9.19
CA GLY A 252 7.68 8.72 9.60
C GLY A 252 7.54 9.71 8.44
N GLY A 253 7.07 10.91 8.77
CA GLY A 253 6.70 11.93 7.78
C GLY A 253 5.41 11.64 7.01
N ILE A 254 5.07 12.52 6.07
CA ILE A 254 3.89 12.39 5.19
C ILE A 254 4.34 12.33 3.73
N PHE A 255 4.03 11.24 3.05
CA PHE A 255 4.15 11.18 1.59
C PHE A 255 2.98 11.90 0.93
N VAL A 256 3.29 12.53 -0.20
CA VAL A 256 2.38 13.35 -1.00
C VAL A 256 2.48 12.91 -2.45
N ALA A 257 1.36 12.49 -3.02
CA ALA A 257 1.18 12.30 -4.45
C ALA A 257 1.31 13.64 -5.16
N ASP A 258 2.37 13.87 -5.94
CA ASP A 258 2.60 15.11 -6.68
C ASP A 258 3.24 14.84 -8.04
N ASN A 259 2.64 15.34 -9.12
CA ASN A 259 3.17 15.26 -10.49
C ASN A 259 3.59 13.84 -10.95
N ASN A 260 2.74 12.83 -10.70
CA ASN A 260 3.03 11.41 -10.99
C ASN A 260 4.26 10.85 -10.27
N ASN A 261 4.61 11.43 -9.13
CA ASN A 261 5.62 10.93 -8.23
C ASN A 261 5.15 11.12 -6.78
N LEU A 262 5.96 10.70 -5.82
CA LEU A 262 5.77 11.01 -4.41
C LEU A 262 6.86 11.97 -3.91
N SER A 263 6.45 12.89 -3.06
CA SER A 263 7.34 13.72 -2.23
C SER A 263 7.10 13.42 -0.75
N LEU A 264 8.14 13.44 0.06
CA LEU A 264 8.07 13.26 1.51
C LEU A 264 8.19 14.61 2.21
N ILE A 265 7.21 14.93 3.05
CA ILE A 265 7.29 16.02 4.03
C ILE A 265 7.85 15.46 5.34
N ASP A 266 8.96 16.03 5.80
CA ASP A 266 9.46 15.82 7.17
C ASP A 266 8.54 16.57 8.15
N THR A 267 7.92 15.87 9.08
CA THR A 267 6.95 16.42 10.03
C THR A 267 7.59 17.23 11.17
N GLY A 268 8.90 17.08 11.38
CA GLY A 268 9.70 17.78 12.38
C GLY A 268 10.08 19.19 11.93
N ASP A 269 10.51 19.36 10.67
CA ASP A 269 10.98 20.65 10.16
C ASP A 269 10.24 21.18 8.91
N ASN A 270 9.30 20.42 8.35
CA ASN A 270 8.53 20.71 7.14
C ASN A 270 9.37 20.79 5.85
N SER A 271 10.60 20.27 5.85
CA SER A 271 11.37 20.12 4.62
C SER A 271 10.73 19.08 3.70
N VAL A 272 10.94 19.25 2.39
CA VAL A 272 10.36 18.39 1.37
C VAL A 272 11.47 17.72 0.59
N THR A 273 11.42 16.39 0.51
CA THR A 273 12.24 15.58 -0.40
C THR A 273 11.35 15.09 -1.53
N SER A 274 11.65 15.50 -2.76
CA SER A 274 10.85 15.13 -3.94
C SER A 274 11.46 13.96 -4.71
N SER A 275 10.63 13.35 -5.55
CA SER A 275 11.01 12.30 -6.49
C SER A 275 11.45 11.00 -5.81
N PHE A 276 10.52 10.39 -5.07
CA PHE A 276 10.72 9.08 -4.45
C PHE A 276 10.62 7.93 -5.45
N LEU A 277 9.62 7.96 -6.34
CA LEU A 277 9.37 6.89 -7.30
C LEU A 277 10.32 6.96 -8.50
N SER A 278 10.74 5.78 -8.95
CA SER A 278 11.56 5.59 -10.13
C SER A 278 11.14 4.36 -10.92
N GLY A 279 11.09 4.49 -12.25
CA GLY A 279 10.57 3.45 -13.12
C GLY A 279 9.03 3.38 -13.12
N GLY A 280 8.50 2.39 -13.84
CA GLY A 280 7.06 2.28 -14.10
C GLY A 280 6.55 3.37 -15.04
N SER A 281 5.32 3.23 -15.52
CA SER A 281 4.66 4.22 -16.39
C SER A 281 3.34 4.63 -15.76
N ILE A 282 3.42 5.51 -14.76
CA ILE A 282 2.23 6.04 -14.10
C ILE A 282 1.53 7.05 -15.01
N ASN A 283 0.25 6.81 -15.27
CA ASN A 283 -0.62 7.70 -16.01
C ASN A 283 -1.68 8.30 -15.07
N LEU A 284 -1.30 9.41 -14.42
CA LEU A 284 -2.02 10.09 -13.34
C LEU A 284 -2.04 9.31 -12.02
N LEU A 285 -1.13 9.70 -11.12
CA LEU A 285 -1.09 9.23 -9.73
C LEU A 285 -2.07 10.04 -8.90
N ASN A 286 -3.13 9.39 -8.40
CA ASN A 286 -4.07 10.02 -7.47
C ASN A 286 -3.81 9.56 -6.04
N PHE A 287 -3.83 8.24 -5.82
CA PHE A 287 -3.70 7.61 -4.51
C PHE A 287 -2.65 6.51 -4.52
N PHE A 288 -2.12 6.24 -3.34
CA PHE A 288 -1.12 5.21 -3.09
C PHE A 288 -1.34 4.65 -1.68
N HIS A 289 -0.76 3.48 -1.42
CA HIS A 289 -0.87 2.80 -0.13
C HIS A 289 0.44 2.06 0.21
N PHE A 290 1.05 2.39 1.34
CA PHE A 290 2.12 1.62 1.94
C PHE A 290 1.55 0.39 2.63
N SER A 291 2.00 -0.79 2.21
CA SER A 291 1.70 -2.05 2.91
C SER A 291 2.34 -2.04 4.29
N ASN A 292 1.50 -2.02 5.33
CA ASN A 292 1.94 -2.17 6.72
C ASN A 292 1.92 -3.64 7.20
N VAL A 293 1.77 -4.57 6.25
CA VAL A 293 1.74 -6.00 6.52
C VAL A 293 3.18 -6.48 6.68
N THR A 294 3.63 -6.59 7.92
CA THR A 294 4.77 -7.45 8.24
C THR A 294 4.31 -8.88 8.01
N VAL A 295 4.57 -9.44 6.83
CA VAL A 295 4.44 -10.89 6.65
C VAL A 295 5.46 -11.49 7.62
N PRO A 296 5.05 -12.28 8.64
CA PRO A 296 6.01 -13.09 9.35
C PRO A 296 6.54 -14.06 8.29
N GLY A 297 7.73 -13.81 7.76
CA GLY A 297 8.31 -14.64 6.72
C GLY A 297 8.25 -16.09 7.19
N ILE A 298 7.72 -16.98 6.36
CA ILE A 298 8.05 -18.39 6.53
C ILE A 298 9.53 -18.44 6.16
N VAL A 299 10.41 -18.68 7.14
CA VAL A 299 11.84 -18.80 6.90
C VAL A 299 12.06 -19.83 5.79
N GLY A 300 12.70 -19.41 4.71
CA GLY A 300 12.93 -20.24 3.54
C GLY A 300 11.89 -20.19 2.43
N ASP A 301 10.79 -19.45 2.58
CA ASP A 301 9.83 -19.15 1.51
C ASP A 301 10.32 -17.91 0.73
N SER A 302 10.94 -18.16 -0.42
CA SER A 302 11.70 -17.16 -1.18
C SER A 302 10.90 -16.55 -2.32
N ASP A 303 9.85 -17.21 -2.79
CA ASP A 303 8.93 -16.68 -3.79
C ASP A 303 7.58 -16.23 -3.20
N CYS A 304 7.40 -16.42 -1.88
CA CYS A 304 6.30 -15.92 -1.08
C CYS A 304 4.92 -16.42 -1.50
N ASP A 305 4.84 -17.68 -1.95
CA ASP A 305 3.57 -18.31 -2.28
C ASP A 305 2.87 -18.97 -1.06
N GLY A 306 3.52 -18.90 0.11
CA GLY A 306 2.98 -19.34 1.40
C GLY A 306 3.32 -20.79 1.73
N ASP A 307 4.24 -21.42 1.00
CA ASP A 307 4.88 -22.67 1.38
C ASP A 307 6.42 -22.64 1.19
N VAL A 308 7.09 -23.77 1.46
CA VAL A 308 8.53 -23.92 1.22
C VAL A 308 8.71 -25.13 0.34
N ASP A 309 9.26 -24.94 -0.85
CA ASP A 309 9.29 -25.95 -1.90
C ASP A 309 10.59 -25.99 -2.75
N LEU A 310 10.52 -26.67 -3.90
CA LEU A 310 11.64 -26.87 -4.81
C LEU A 310 12.12 -25.59 -5.51
N ILE A 311 11.24 -24.60 -5.68
CA ILE A 311 11.57 -23.28 -6.22
C ILE A 311 12.46 -22.55 -5.21
N ASP A 312 12.14 -22.61 -3.92
CA ASP A 312 12.95 -21.98 -2.89
C ASP A 312 14.31 -22.63 -2.68
N TYR A 313 14.37 -23.95 -2.82
CA TYR A 313 15.62 -24.70 -2.70
C TYR A 313 16.67 -24.24 -3.72
N ALA A 314 16.25 -23.81 -4.91
CA ALA A 314 17.16 -23.33 -5.94
C ALA A 314 17.90 -22.07 -5.48
N LEU A 315 17.22 -21.19 -4.74
CA LEU A 315 17.77 -19.95 -4.19
C LEU A 315 18.59 -20.20 -2.93
N LEU A 316 18.11 -21.07 -2.02
CA LEU A 316 18.90 -21.49 -0.85
C LEU A 316 20.27 -22.04 -1.27
N TYR A 317 20.32 -22.86 -2.33
CA TYR A 317 21.58 -23.43 -2.82
C TYR A 317 22.59 -22.37 -3.31
N GLU A 318 22.10 -21.25 -3.84
CA GLU A 318 22.95 -20.12 -4.26
C GLU A 318 23.38 -19.25 -3.06
N CYS A 319 22.59 -19.24 -1.99
CA CYS A 319 22.83 -18.48 -0.77
C CYS A 319 23.74 -19.18 0.25
N LEU A 320 23.78 -20.52 0.24
CA LEU A 320 24.58 -21.33 1.16
C LEU A 320 26.07 -20.94 1.14
N ALA A 321 26.51 -20.34 2.25
CA ALA A 321 27.88 -20.08 2.57
C ALA A 321 28.32 -20.98 3.75
N GLY A 322 29.62 -21.07 4.02
CA GLY A 322 30.07 -21.70 5.26
C GLY A 322 29.80 -20.78 6.46
N PRO A 323 29.89 -21.30 7.70
CA PRO A 323 29.75 -20.45 8.90
C PRO A 323 30.79 -19.32 8.88
N ASP A 324 30.39 -18.14 9.33
CA ASP A 324 31.14 -16.89 9.34
C ASP A 324 31.59 -16.41 7.93
N VAL A 325 30.95 -16.89 6.86
CA VAL A 325 31.24 -16.45 5.48
C VAL A 325 30.08 -15.62 4.99
N THR A 326 30.35 -14.33 4.74
CA THR A 326 29.40 -13.46 4.04
C THR A 326 28.98 -14.11 2.72
N PRO A 327 27.68 -14.29 2.45
CA PRO A 327 27.19 -14.88 1.20
C PRO A 327 27.80 -14.19 -0.02
N PRO A 328 28.02 -14.92 -1.12
CA PRO A 328 28.47 -14.29 -2.37
C PRO A 328 27.51 -13.15 -2.72
N ALA A 329 28.08 -12.01 -3.14
CA ALA A 329 27.36 -10.76 -3.46
C ALA A 329 26.38 -10.85 -4.66
N MET A 330 25.94 -12.06 -5.02
CA MET A 330 25.09 -12.35 -6.17
C MET A 330 23.60 -12.40 -5.84
N SER A 331 23.20 -12.38 -4.56
CA SER A 331 21.80 -12.17 -4.18
C SER A 331 21.74 -11.35 -2.87
N PRO A 332 21.27 -10.09 -2.90
CA PRO A 332 21.19 -9.22 -1.73
C PRO A 332 20.25 -9.73 -0.63
N ASP A 333 19.36 -10.68 -0.95
CA ASP A 333 18.25 -11.08 -0.08
C ASP A 333 18.49 -12.44 0.61
N CYS A 334 19.70 -13.01 0.50
CA CYS A 334 20.00 -14.33 1.05
C CYS A 334 19.79 -14.43 2.56
N VAL A 335 20.35 -13.49 3.31
CA VAL A 335 20.23 -13.46 4.77
C VAL A 335 18.78 -13.15 5.16
N ASP A 336 18.15 -12.19 4.47
CA ASP A 336 16.78 -11.76 4.80
C ASP A 336 15.72 -12.87 4.64
N VAL A 337 15.95 -13.83 3.74
CA VAL A 337 15.00 -14.92 3.43
C VAL A 337 15.36 -16.23 4.12
N PHE A 338 16.66 -16.55 4.21
CA PHE A 338 17.12 -17.87 4.61
C PHE A 338 17.83 -17.93 5.96
N ASP A 339 18.14 -16.81 6.64
CA ASP A 339 18.71 -16.80 8.01
C ASP A 339 17.63 -17.20 9.03
N GLY A 340 17.54 -18.49 9.28
CA GLY A 340 16.51 -19.12 10.10
C GLY A 340 16.86 -19.21 11.58
N ASP A 341 18.11 -18.97 11.96
CA ASP A 341 18.56 -18.93 13.34
C ASP A 341 19.05 -17.55 13.83
N ASP A 342 18.88 -16.52 12.98
CA ASP A 342 19.14 -15.10 13.23
C ASP A 342 20.62 -14.80 13.57
N ASP A 343 21.56 -15.52 12.96
CA ASP A 343 22.99 -15.38 13.26
C ASP A 343 23.78 -14.52 12.24
N GLY A 344 23.11 -14.11 11.16
CA GLY A 344 23.61 -13.17 10.17
C GLY A 344 24.42 -13.82 9.04
N ASP A 345 24.41 -15.15 8.92
CA ASP A 345 24.85 -15.86 7.74
C ASP A 345 23.79 -16.83 7.18
N VAL A 346 24.15 -17.64 6.18
CA VAL A 346 23.25 -18.64 5.60
C VAL A 346 24.05 -19.93 5.46
N ASP A 347 23.88 -20.84 6.40
CA ASP A 347 24.69 -22.04 6.53
C ASP A 347 23.88 -23.34 6.67
N LEU A 348 24.50 -24.37 7.26
CA LEU A 348 23.86 -25.67 7.42
C LEU A 348 22.73 -25.67 8.48
N ALA A 349 22.77 -24.75 9.44
CA ALA A 349 21.71 -24.53 10.42
C ALA A 349 20.43 -24.03 9.72
N ASP A 350 20.58 -23.07 8.83
CA ASP A 350 19.51 -22.52 7.99
C ASP A 350 18.95 -23.53 7.02
N ALA A 351 19.80 -24.31 6.36
CA ALA A 351 19.34 -25.41 5.52
C ALA A 351 18.52 -26.43 6.31
N ASN A 352 18.85 -26.69 7.59
CA ASN A 352 18.02 -27.56 8.42
C ASN A 352 16.67 -26.90 8.78
N ALA A 353 16.63 -25.60 9.05
CA ALA A 353 15.39 -24.86 9.27
C ALA A 353 14.49 -24.90 8.04
N PHE A 354 15.06 -24.65 6.86
CA PHE A 354 14.42 -24.79 5.56
C PHE A 354 13.81 -26.19 5.38
N TRP A 355 14.56 -27.28 5.63
CA TRP A 355 14.05 -28.64 5.49
C TRP A 355 12.92 -29.01 6.47
N LEU A 356 12.82 -28.30 7.60
CA LEU A 356 11.73 -28.49 8.56
C LEU A 356 10.45 -27.76 8.13
N ALA A 357 10.59 -26.65 7.41
CA ALA A 357 9.50 -25.89 6.82
C ALA A 357 9.04 -26.48 5.47
N PHE A 358 9.91 -27.23 4.78
CA PHE A 358 9.64 -27.85 3.48
C PHE A 358 8.37 -28.70 3.50
N GLY A 359 7.32 -28.19 2.85
CA GLY A 359 5.96 -28.68 2.99
C GLY A 359 5.17 -28.79 1.68
N GLY A 360 5.63 -28.13 0.61
CA GLY A 360 5.04 -28.18 -0.73
C GLY A 360 5.29 -29.52 -1.47
N PRO A 361 4.63 -29.78 -2.61
CA PRO A 361 4.74 -31.04 -3.36
C PRO A 361 6.14 -31.40 -3.88
#